data_AF-A0A1I7N422-F1
#
_entry.id   AF-A0A1I7N422-F1
#
_cell.length_a   1.000
_cell.length_b   1.000
_cell.length_c   1.000
_cell.angle_alpha   90.00
_cell.angle_beta   90.00
_cell.angle_gamma   90.00
#
_symmetry.space_group_name_H-M   'P 1'
#
loop_
_entity.id
_entity.type
_entity.pdbx_description
1 polymer ?
#
loop_
_entity_poly.entity_id
_entity_poly.type
_entity_poly.pdbx_seq_one_letter_code
_entity_poly.pdbx_strand_id
1 'polypeptide(L)'
;MRTIALFGILSAAVALAGCGNSAAPAAPKAKAETGIFISSGDCASRQKLTIDECGQAIDKAVALHQSRAPSYNSLAACAAVEGPDRCAKGVDGNYQPKLQAFLITFSQPPSAVPLYATSDGSSGFKGLDKQNFGLKDVSNTFSESAEALAHENARLAKKS
;
A
#
# COMPACT_ATOMS: atom_id res chain seq x y z
N MET A 1 0.26 -34.14 77.26
CA MET A 1 -0.52 -35.18 76.56
C MET A 1 -1.54 -34.50 75.66
N ARG A 2 -1.55 -34.86 74.36
CA ARG A 2 -2.68 -34.84 73.39
C ARG A 2 -3.41 -33.49 73.16
N THR A 3 -3.64 -32.95 71.96
CA THR A 3 -3.52 -33.38 70.56
C THR A 3 -3.81 -32.14 69.70
N ILE A 4 -3.01 -31.88 68.66
CA ILE A 4 -3.33 -30.95 67.56
C ILE A 4 -3.72 -31.81 66.36
N ALA A 5 -4.90 -31.55 65.77
CA ALA A 5 -5.39 -31.80 64.41
C ALA A 5 -6.94 -31.78 64.49
N LEU A 6 -7.77 -31.35 63.53
CA LEU A 6 -7.74 -31.36 62.07
C LEU A 6 -8.75 -30.31 61.54
N PHE A 7 -8.44 -29.70 60.40
CA PHE A 7 -9.29 -29.47 59.21
C PHE A 7 -10.71 -28.89 59.33
N GLY A 8 -10.94 -27.83 58.55
CA GLY A 8 -12.27 -27.37 58.14
C GLY A 8 -12.20 -26.30 57.05
N ILE A 9 -11.84 -26.69 55.84
CA ILE A 9 -11.94 -25.89 54.61
C ILE A 9 -13.42 -25.73 54.27
N LEU A 10 -13.90 -24.50 54.05
CA LEU A 10 -15.19 -24.25 53.41
C LEU A 10 -15.06 -23.14 52.35
N SER A 11 -14.56 -23.55 51.18
CA SER A 11 -14.69 -22.82 49.92
C SER A 11 -15.95 -23.29 49.22
N ALA A 12 -16.87 -22.36 48.95
CA ALA A 12 -17.93 -22.54 47.95
C ALA A 12 -18.34 -21.17 47.39
N ALA A 13 -17.60 -20.69 46.39
CA ALA A 13 -18.10 -19.69 45.46
C ALA A 13 -18.46 -20.43 44.17
N VAL A 14 -19.75 -20.41 43.84
CA VAL A 14 -20.34 -21.02 42.66
C VAL A 14 -20.58 -19.92 41.62
N ALA A 15 -20.48 -20.29 40.33
CA ALA A 15 -20.79 -19.53 39.11
C ALA A 15 -19.67 -18.59 38.62
N LEU A 16 -19.24 -18.60 37.35
CA LEU A 16 -19.94 -18.94 36.11
C LEU A 16 -19.12 -19.92 35.24
N ALA A 17 -19.66 -21.10 34.96
CA ALA A 17 -19.25 -21.91 33.81
C ALA A 17 -19.88 -21.29 32.54
N GLY A 18 -19.24 -20.25 32.02
CA GLY A 18 -19.45 -19.81 30.64
C GLY A 18 -18.74 -20.78 29.71
N CYS A 19 -19.50 -21.63 29.02
CA CYS A 19 -19.05 -22.45 27.90
C CYS A 19 -18.79 -21.52 26.70
N GLY A 20 -17.72 -20.73 26.76
CA GLY A 20 -17.27 -19.86 25.70
C GLY A 20 -15.95 -20.39 25.19
N ASN A 21 -15.99 -21.01 24.01
CA ASN A 21 -14.82 -21.47 23.25
C ASN A 21 -13.75 -20.35 23.23
N SER A 22 -12.71 -20.47 24.06
CA SER A 22 -11.56 -19.57 24.08
C SER A 22 -10.74 -19.82 22.80
N ALA A 23 -11.28 -19.38 21.66
CA ALA A 23 -10.44 -18.99 20.56
C ALA A 23 -9.58 -17.84 21.10
N ALA A 24 -8.28 -18.13 21.30
CA ALA A 24 -7.31 -17.08 21.52
C ALA A 24 -7.58 -15.98 20.47
N PRO A 25 -7.67 -14.69 20.85
CA PRO A 25 -7.83 -13.64 19.87
C PRO A 25 -6.73 -13.82 18.84
N ALA A 26 -7.13 -14.05 17.58
CA ALA A 26 -6.19 -14.24 16.49
C ALA A 26 -5.21 -13.07 16.55
N ALA A 27 -3.93 -13.37 16.72
CA ALA A 27 -2.89 -12.35 16.72
C ALA A 27 -3.12 -11.46 15.49
N PRO A 28 -3.05 -10.13 15.61
CA PRO A 28 -3.24 -9.24 14.47
C PRO A 28 -2.30 -9.71 13.36
N LYS A 29 -2.85 -10.08 12.20
CA LYS A 29 -2.03 -10.46 11.04
C LYS A 29 -1.06 -9.31 10.79
N ALA A 30 0.25 -9.59 10.87
CA ALA A 30 1.26 -8.59 10.56
C ALA A 30 0.92 -7.98 9.18
N LYS A 31 0.92 -6.64 9.11
CA LYS A 31 0.65 -5.94 7.85
C LYS A 31 1.69 -6.41 6.84
N ALA A 32 1.23 -6.85 5.67
CA ALA A 32 2.15 -7.31 4.62
C ALA A 32 3.11 -6.18 4.27
N GLU A 33 4.40 -6.53 4.14
CA GLU A 33 5.44 -5.57 3.78
C GLU A 33 5.15 -5.00 2.39
N THR A 34 5.32 -3.69 2.24
CA THR A 34 5.09 -2.97 1.00
C THR A 34 6.29 -2.13 0.60
N GLY A 35 6.49 -1.98 -0.71
CA GLY A 35 7.48 -1.07 -1.26
C GLY A 35 7.01 -0.38 -2.53
N ILE A 36 7.59 0.77 -2.84
CA ILE A 36 7.24 1.59 -4.01
C ILE A 36 8.42 1.60 -4.97
N PHE A 37 8.14 1.19 -6.21
CA PHE A 37 9.13 0.96 -7.26
C PHE A 37 8.64 1.54 -8.58
N ILE A 38 9.56 1.89 -9.49
CA ILE A 38 9.20 2.45 -10.80
C ILE A 38 9.27 1.42 -11.94
N SER A 39 9.84 0.24 -11.70
CA SER A 39 9.97 -0.83 -12.70
C SER A 39 10.17 -2.21 -12.06
N SER A 40 10.11 -3.27 -12.86
CA SER A 40 10.39 -4.65 -12.41
C SER A 40 11.84 -4.84 -11.98
N GLY A 41 12.81 -4.24 -12.69
CA GLY A 41 14.21 -4.26 -12.31
C GLY A 41 14.48 -3.51 -11.00
N ASP A 42 13.82 -2.38 -10.81
CA ASP A 42 13.88 -1.61 -9.56
C ASP A 42 13.31 -2.41 -8.38
N CYS A 43 12.16 -3.08 -8.56
CA CYS A 43 11.59 -4.01 -7.58
C CYS A 43 12.54 -5.18 -7.26
N ALA A 44 13.08 -5.84 -8.28
CA ALA A 44 13.94 -7.01 -8.13
C ALA A 44 15.28 -6.69 -7.44
N SER A 45 15.75 -5.43 -7.51
CA SER A 45 16.96 -4.97 -6.83
C SER A 45 16.93 -5.19 -5.31
N ARG A 46 15.73 -5.31 -4.72
CA ARG A 46 15.53 -5.60 -3.29
C ARG A 46 15.72 -7.07 -2.91
N GLN A 47 15.90 -7.97 -3.89
CA GLN A 47 16.13 -9.40 -3.68
C GLN A 47 15.04 -10.14 -2.88
N LYS A 48 13.82 -9.56 -2.81
CA LYS A 48 12.63 -10.18 -2.19
C LYS A 48 11.74 -10.90 -3.19
N LEU A 49 11.77 -10.47 -4.45
CA LEU A 49 11.05 -11.04 -5.57
C LEU A 49 12.01 -11.13 -6.75
N THR A 50 11.79 -12.13 -7.61
CA THR A 50 12.44 -12.21 -8.92
C THR A 50 11.93 -11.11 -9.86
N ILE A 51 12.69 -10.82 -10.92
CA ILE A 51 12.25 -9.86 -11.95
C ILE A 51 10.94 -10.28 -12.60
N ASP A 52 10.69 -11.58 -12.76
CA ASP A 52 9.47 -12.12 -13.34
C ASP A 52 8.27 -11.95 -12.40
N GLU A 53 8.44 -12.20 -11.10
CA GLU A 53 7.40 -11.96 -10.10
C GLU A 53 7.04 -10.47 -10.01
N CYS A 54 8.05 -9.59 -9.99
CA CYS A 54 7.82 -8.15 -10.06
C CYS A 54 7.11 -7.75 -11.35
N GLY A 55 7.53 -8.31 -12.50
CA GLY A 55 6.93 -8.06 -13.81
C GLY A 55 5.46 -8.45 -13.85
N GLN A 56 5.12 -9.66 -13.43
CA GLN A 56 3.73 -10.13 -13.39
C GLN A 56 2.84 -9.30 -12.45
N ALA A 57 3.37 -8.85 -11.31
CA ALA A 57 2.63 -7.97 -10.41
C ALA A 57 2.39 -6.60 -11.06
N ILE A 58 3.42 -6.03 -11.71
CA ILE A 58 3.36 -4.76 -12.41
C ILE A 58 2.41 -4.81 -13.61
N ASP A 59 2.41 -5.89 -14.40
CA ASP A 59 1.49 -6.06 -15.52
C ASP A 59 0.04 -6.02 -15.08
N LYS A 60 -0.28 -6.65 -13.93
CA LYS A 60 -1.60 -6.55 -13.30
C LYS A 60 -1.91 -5.12 -12.88
N ALA A 61 -0.94 -4.38 -12.33
CA ALA A 61 -1.12 -2.98 -11.97
C ALA A 61 -1.34 -2.07 -13.20
N VAL A 62 -0.65 -2.33 -14.31
CA VAL A 62 -0.87 -1.64 -15.59
C VAL A 62 -2.28 -1.93 -16.12
N ALA A 63 -2.74 -3.18 -16.08
CA ALA A 63 -4.11 -3.53 -16.44
C ALA A 63 -5.15 -2.85 -15.53
N LEU A 64 -4.85 -2.73 -14.23
CA LEU A 64 -5.68 -1.95 -13.30
C LEU A 64 -5.71 -0.46 -13.65
N HIS A 65 -4.58 0.13 -14.02
CA HIS A 65 -4.52 1.51 -14.51
C HIS A 65 -5.40 1.69 -15.75
N GLN A 66 -5.22 0.85 -16.77
CA GLN A 66 -5.97 0.93 -18.02
C GLN A 66 -7.48 0.81 -17.81
N SER A 67 -7.91 -0.02 -16.86
CA SER A 67 -9.35 -0.29 -16.61
C SER A 67 -10.00 0.66 -15.60
N ARG A 68 -9.25 1.27 -14.68
CA ARG A 68 -9.82 2.00 -13.54
C ARG A 68 -9.30 3.42 -13.35
N ALA A 69 -8.27 3.85 -14.09
CA ALA A 69 -7.81 5.21 -13.98
C ALA A 69 -8.91 6.19 -14.39
N PRO A 70 -9.01 7.36 -13.71
CA PRO A 70 -9.88 8.43 -14.16
C PRO A 70 -9.64 8.74 -15.64
N SER A 71 -10.72 8.83 -16.41
CA SER A 71 -10.69 9.11 -17.84
C SER A 71 -11.31 10.48 -18.11
N TYR A 72 -10.59 11.29 -18.89
CA TYR A 72 -10.92 12.68 -19.18
C TYR A 72 -11.00 12.87 -20.70
N ASN A 73 -12.01 13.60 -21.16
CA ASN A 73 -12.23 13.85 -22.60
C ASN A 73 -11.21 14.82 -23.25
N SER A 74 -10.35 15.46 -22.47
CA SER A 74 -9.37 16.43 -22.95
C SER A 74 -8.17 16.53 -22.02
N LEU A 75 -7.04 16.96 -22.57
CA LEU A 75 -5.83 17.22 -21.79
C LEU A 75 -6.07 18.27 -20.71
N ALA A 76 -6.83 19.33 -21.04
CA ALA A 76 -7.15 20.40 -20.11
C ALA A 76 -7.98 19.92 -18.92
N ALA A 77 -8.99 19.07 -19.15
CA ALA A 77 -9.79 18.50 -18.07
C ALA A 77 -8.96 17.60 -17.14
N CYS A 78 -8.07 16.80 -17.71
CA CYS A 78 -7.14 16.00 -16.91
C CYS A 78 -6.17 16.87 -16.12
N ALA A 79 -5.51 17.85 -16.78
CA ALA A 79 -4.51 18.70 -16.15
C ALA A 79 -5.09 19.58 -15.04
N ALA A 80 -6.37 19.96 -15.13
CA ALA A 80 -7.07 20.69 -14.07
C ALA A 80 -7.19 19.89 -12.77
N VAL A 81 -7.21 18.55 -12.84
CA VAL A 81 -7.33 17.66 -11.67
C VAL A 81 -5.97 17.11 -11.24
N GLU A 82 -5.19 16.65 -12.21
CA GLU A 82 -3.94 15.92 -11.97
C GLU A 82 -2.72 16.86 -11.90
N GLY A 83 -2.81 18.05 -12.48
CA GLY A 83 -1.72 19.01 -12.65
C GLY A 83 -1.14 18.99 -14.08
N PRO A 84 -0.38 20.04 -14.45
CA PRO A 84 0.28 20.10 -15.74
C PRO A 84 1.30 18.96 -15.92
N ASP A 85 1.42 18.46 -17.15
CA ASP A 85 2.30 17.34 -17.53
C ASP A 85 2.07 16.01 -16.80
N ARG A 86 0.97 15.90 -16.04
CA ARG A 86 0.55 14.69 -15.29
C ARG A 86 -0.39 13.79 -16.04
N CYS A 87 -0.70 14.11 -17.29
CA CYS A 87 -1.66 13.40 -18.09
C CYS A 87 -1.00 12.72 -19.28
N ALA A 88 -1.50 11.55 -19.65
CA ALA A 88 -1.12 10.81 -20.85
C ALA A 88 -2.38 10.44 -21.63
N LYS A 89 -2.27 10.33 -22.96
CA LYS A 89 -3.38 9.86 -23.80
C LYS A 89 -3.41 8.33 -23.74
N GLY A 90 -4.53 7.78 -23.27
CA GLY A 90 -4.82 6.36 -23.24
C GLY A 90 -5.11 5.77 -24.61
N VAL A 91 -5.15 4.45 -24.68
CA VAL A 91 -5.45 3.70 -25.93
C VAL A 91 -6.88 3.89 -26.42
N ASP A 92 -7.78 4.27 -25.52
CA ASP A 92 -9.17 4.63 -25.80
C ASP A 92 -9.32 6.05 -26.38
N GLY A 93 -8.21 6.79 -26.50
CA GLY A 93 -8.17 8.16 -27.00
C GLY A 93 -8.47 9.23 -25.94
N ASN A 94 -8.89 8.84 -24.73
CA ASN A 94 -9.09 9.74 -23.62
C ASN A 94 -7.77 10.05 -22.90
N TYR A 95 -7.78 11.03 -22.02
CA TYR A 95 -6.63 11.38 -21.18
C TYR A 95 -6.79 10.74 -19.81
N GLN A 96 -5.69 10.23 -19.26
CA GLN A 96 -5.63 9.60 -17.94
C GLN A 96 -4.41 10.15 -17.18
N PRO A 97 -4.40 10.03 -15.83
CA PRO A 97 -3.21 10.35 -15.05
C PRO A 97 -2.04 9.46 -15.49
N LYS A 98 -0.85 10.04 -15.67
CA LYS A 98 0.35 9.32 -16.08
C LYS A 98 0.77 8.35 -14.97
N LEU A 99 0.78 7.05 -15.27
CA LEU A 99 1.34 6.02 -14.39
C LEU A 99 2.84 6.26 -14.20
N GLN A 100 3.30 6.25 -12.94
CA GLN A 100 4.69 6.60 -12.62
C GLN A 100 5.40 5.61 -11.70
N ALA A 101 4.67 4.94 -10.82
CA ALA A 101 5.23 3.97 -9.89
C ALA A 101 4.21 2.88 -9.56
N PHE A 102 4.66 1.91 -8.76
CA PHE A 102 3.89 0.76 -8.33
C PHE A 102 4.09 0.55 -6.84
N LEU A 103 3.00 0.46 -6.08
CA LEU A 103 3.04 -0.06 -4.71
C LEU A 103 2.96 -1.57 -4.80
N ILE A 104 4.05 -2.25 -4.45
CA ILE A 104 4.17 -3.70 -4.45
C ILE A 104 4.01 -4.20 -3.02
N THR A 105 3.10 -5.15 -2.83
CA THR A 105 2.94 -5.92 -1.60
C THR A 105 3.69 -7.24 -1.73
N PHE A 106 4.63 -7.49 -0.82
CA PHE A 106 5.43 -8.71 -0.76
C PHE A 106 4.63 -9.86 -0.11
N SER A 107 3.51 -10.21 -0.74
CA SER A 107 2.67 -11.36 -0.39
C SER A 107 2.94 -12.55 -1.33
N GLN A 108 2.26 -13.67 -1.08
CA GLN A 108 2.29 -14.83 -1.96
C GLN A 108 0.85 -15.19 -2.39
N PRO A 109 0.45 -14.91 -3.65
CA PRO A 109 1.24 -14.26 -4.71
C PRO A 109 1.50 -12.76 -4.43
N PRO A 110 2.56 -12.17 -5.03
CA PRO A 110 2.79 -10.73 -4.94
C PRO A 110 1.69 -9.98 -5.69
N SER A 111 1.40 -8.76 -5.23
CA SER A 111 0.42 -7.88 -5.87
C SER A 111 0.99 -6.47 -6.00
N ALA A 112 0.59 -5.76 -7.05
CA ALA A 112 0.93 -4.35 -7.20
C ALA A 112 -0.30 -3.51 -7.55
N VAL A 113 -0.27 -2.24 -7.16
CA VAL A 113 -1.24 -1.23 -7.59
C VAL A 113 -0.54 -0.03 -8.23
N PRO A 114 -1.15 0.59 -9.26
CA PRO A 114 -0.56 1.73 -9.95
C PRO A 114 -0.57 2.99 -9.09
N LEU A 115 0.47 3.80 -9.23
CA LEU A 115 0.65 5.05 -8.52
C LEU A 115 0.93 6.21 -9.49
N TYR A 116 0.48 7.39 -9.08
CA TYR A 116 0.54 8.64 -9.83
C TYR A 116 1.27 9.72 -9.03
N ALA A 117 1.69 10.79 -9.68
CA ALA A 117 2.18 11.97 -8.98
C ALA A 117 1.08 12.58 -8.09
N THR A 118 1.47 13.12 -6.94
CA THR A 118 0.60 13.96 -6.13
C THR A 118 0.40 15.31 -6.83
N SER A 119 -0.80 15.89 -6.70
CA SER A 119 -1.13 17.19 -7.30
C SER A 119 -0.91 18.37 -6.33
N ASP A 120 -0.68 18.10 -5.06
CA ASP A 120 -0.50 19.10 -3.98
C ASP A 120 0.96 19.52 -3.74
N GLY A 121 1.90 19.01 -4.56
CA GLY A 121 3.33 19.29 -4.44
C GLY A 121 4.03 18.61 -3.27
N SER A 122 3.38 17.64 -2.61
CA SER A 122 4.00 16.76 -1.63
C SER A 122 4.98 15.78 -2.31
N SER A 123 6.07 15.42 -1.62
CA SER A 123 6.98 14.37 -2.11
C SER A 123 6.36 13.00 -1.81
N GLY A 124 5.88 12.34 -2.86
CA GLY A 124 5.31 11.00 -2.77
C GLY A 124 4.51 10.65 -4.02
N PHE A 125 3.60 9.70 -3.86
CA PHE A 125 2.67 9.28 -4.91
C PHE A 125 1.24 9.17 -4.37
N LYS A 126 0.27 9.14 -5.26
CA LYS A 126 -1.13 8.82 -4.94
C LYS A 126 -1.60 7.55 -5.65
N GLY A 127 -2.40 6.75 -4.97
CA GLY A 127 -3.06 5.57 -5.54
C GLY A 127 -4.32 5.90 -6.34
N LEU A 128 -4.88 4.87 -6.98
CA LEU A 128 -6.19 4.94 -7.65
C LEU A 128 -7.33 5.38 -6.71
N ASP A 129 -7.24 5.01 -5.44
CA ASP A 129 -8.17 5.34 -4.36
C ASP A 129 -7.91 6.72 -3.74
N LYS A 130 -6.98 7.50 -4.31
CA LYS A 130 -6.51 8.79 -3.79
C LYS A 130 -5.77 8.69 -2.46
N GLN A 131 -5.40 7.48 -2.02
CA GLN A 131 -4.50 7.33 -0.88
C GLN A 131 -3.13 7.92 -1.23
N ASN A 132 -2.57 8.73 -0.33
CA ASN A 132 -1.24 9.30 -0.50
C ASN A 132 -0.18 8.41 0.18
N PHE A 133 0.93 8.22 -0.51
CA PHE A 133 2.12 7.51 -0.08
C PHE A 133 3.28 8.51 -0.08
N GLY A 134 3.45 9.21 1.04
CA GLY A 134 4.48 10.23 1.19
C GLY A 134 5.84 9.63 1.57
N LEU A 135 6.93 10.27 1.13
CA LEU A 135 8.29 9.82 1.47
C LEU A 135 8.60 9.82 2.99
N LYS A 136 7.81 10.56 3.77
CA LYS A 136 7.94 10.60 5.24
C LYS A 136 7.15 9.49 5.95
N ASP A 137 6.33 8.73 5.21
CA ASP A 137 5.59 7.61 5.77
C ASP A 137 6.49 6.37 5.85
N VAL A 138 6.84 5.99 7.07
CA VAL A 138 7.68 4.81 7.36
C VAL A 138 6.97 3.48 7.11
N SER A 139 5.69 3.50 6.73
CA SER A 139 4.92 2.29 6.48
C SER A 139 5.21 1.63 5.13
N ASN A 140 5.91 2.32 4.22
CA ASN A 140 6.31 1.80 2.91
C ASN A 140 7.79 2.08 2.67
N THR A 141 8.51 1.12 2.09
CA THR A 141 9.87 1.38 1.61
C THR A 141 9.82 2.01 0.22
N PHE A 142 10.62 3.02 -0.06
CA PHE A 142 10.77 3.57 -1.41
C PHE A 142 12.12 3.09 -1.99
N SER A 143 12.15 2.74 -3.28
CA SER A 143 13.43 2.63 -3.97
C SER A 143 14.04 4.01 -4.21
N GLU A 144 15.37 4.08 -4.34
CA GLU A 144 16.06 5.35 -4.67
C GLU A 144 15.48 6.01 -5.93
N SER A 145 15.12 5.19 -6.93
CA SER A 145 14.51 5.67 -8.17
C SER A 145 13.11 6.25 -7.93
N ALA A 146 12.31 5.62 -7.08
CA ALA A 146 10.99 6.14 -6.69
C ALA A 146 11.10 7.42 -5.86
N GLU A 147 12.07 7.51 -4.96
CA GLU A 147 12.35 8.72 -4.17
C GLU A 147 12.75 9.89 -5.07
N ALA A 148 13.69 9.67 -5.99
CA ALA A 148 14.13 10.68 -6.95
C ALA A 148 12.97 11.20 -7.80
N LEU A 149 12.12 10.29 -8.30
CA LEU A 149 10.93 10.66 -9.08
C LEU A 149 9.91 11.45 -8.24
N ALA A 150 9.67 11.04 -6.99
CA ALA A 150 8.77 11.74 -6.08
C ALA A 150 9.26 13.16 -5.75
N HIS A 151 10.56 13.34 -5.55
CA HIS A 151 11.17 14.67 -5.35
C HIS A 151 11.06 15.56 -6.59
N GLU A 152 11.33 15.01 -7.77
CA GLU A 152 11.19 15.72 -9.03
C GLU A 152 9.73 16.14 -9.26
N ASN A 153 8.78 15.26 -8.94
CA ASN A 153 7.36 15.56 -9.04
C ASN A 153 6.96 16.76 -8.17
N ALA A 154 7.37 16.73 -6.90
CA ALA A 154 7.14 17.82 -5.96
C ALA A 154 7.78 19.14 -6.44
N ARG A 155 8.97 19.07 -7.04
CA ARG A 155 9.66 20.24 -7.59
C ARG A 155 8.91 20.85 -8.76
N LEU A 156 8.38 20.03 -9.68
CA LEU A 156 7.63 20.50 -10.84
C LEU A 156 6.29 21.10 -10.45
N ALA A 157 5.59 20.51 -9.48
CA ALA A 157 4.32 21.02 -8.97
C ALA A 157 4.46 22.43 -8.35
N LYS A 158 5.58 22.72 -7.68
CA LYS A 158 5.86 24.04 -7.08
C LYS A 158 6.22 25.14 -8.09
N LYS A 159 6.55 24.76 -9.32
CA LYS A 159 6.89 25.70 -10.41
C LYS A 159 5.70 26.02 -11.31
N SER A 160 4.60 25.29 -11.14
CA SER A 160 3.35 25.42 -11.91
C SER A 160 2.42 26.41 -11.22
#